data_AF-K8NXR8-F1
#
_entry.id   AF-K8NXR8-F1
#
_cell.length_a   1.000
_cell.length_b   1.000
_cell.length_c   1.000
_cell.angle_alpha   90.00
_cell.angle_beta   90.00
_cell.angle_gamma   90.00
#
_symmetry.space_group_name_H-M   'P 1'
#
loop_
_entity.id
_entity.type
_entity.pdbx_description
1 polymer ?
#
loop_
_entity_poly.entity_id
_entity_poly.type
_entity_poly.pdbx_seq_one_letter_code
_entity_poly.pdbx_strand_id
1 'polypeptide(L)'
;MSGTGCGKDIESKAEDRADLVKRLFAVAISIGFGAAVISADWVKEGRTPSVIEAKQIAIVAIAIFVTVLSWDGYLASIRTKKLYDWPRFAIDVILVFTYLFLFATSKHSNFWLPILSFIFFLYVVWDILTIHQFPDKYLPQTNGSTPDKAITYTYIYGACDRPNVDRGPISTLSWAIYIWFVALIFGFPSNDNVFLSCIFAFAGLIFYRWDKSHKAETNRGLPSFVRVGLIVVLSCCGALIRFWSSSLI
;
A
#
# COMPACT_ATOMS: atom_id res chain seq x y z
N MET A 1 -37.61 -27.25 -5.36
CA MET A 1 -36.20 -26.98 -5.74
C MET A 1 -36.10 -25.56 -6.27
N SER A 2 -35.72 -24.58 -5.44
CA SER A 2 -35.49 -23.18 -5.87
C SER A 2 -34.45 -22.46 -4.98
N GLY A 3 -33.36 -23.15 -4.63
CA GLY A 3 -32.30 -22.62 -3.75
C GLY A 3 -31.19 -21.83 -4.46
N THR A 4 -31.23 -21.66 -5.78
CA THR A 4 -30.11 -21.12 -6.57
C THR A 4 -30.15 -19.60 -6.79
N GLY A 5 -31.18 -18.89 -6.33
CA GLY A 5 -31.35 -17.44 -6.55
C GLY A 5 -30.49 -16.56 -5.63
N CYS A 6 -30.37 -16.93 -4.35
CA CYS A 6 -29.73 -16.09 -3.33
C CYS A 6 -28.20 -15.97 -3.52
N GLY A 7 -27.52 -17.05 -3.90
CA GLY A 7 -26.07 -17.03 -4.13
C GLY A 7 -25.65 -16.22 -5.35
N LYS A 8 -26.45 -16.25 -6.43
CA LYS A 8 -26.16 -15.52 -7.67
C LYS A 8 -26.24 -14.00 -7.49
N ASP A 9 -27.17 -13.51 -6.68
CA ASP A 9 -27.31 -12.07 -6.39
C ASP A 9 -26.12 -11.53 -5.58
N ILE A 10 -25.65 -12.29 -4.58
CA ILE A 10 -24.48 -11.91 -3.77
C ILE A 10 -23.20 -11.87 -4.62
N GLU A 11 -23.04 -12.85 -5.51
CA GLU A 11 -21.91 -12.93 -6.42
C GLU A 11 -21.90 -11.80 -7.44
N SER A 12 -23.04 -11.51 -8.08
CA SER A 12 -23.22 -10.37 -8.99
C SER A 12 -22.86 -9.05 -8.30
N LYS A 13 -23.38 -8.81 -7.09
CA LYS A 13 -23.08 -7.58 -6.32
C LYS A 13 -21.59 -7.41 -6.01
N ALA A 14 -20.89 -8.49 -5.69
CA ALA A 14 -19.45 -8.44 -5.43
C ALA A 14 -18.65 -8.13 -6.71
N GLU A 15 -19.10 -8.63 -7.86
CA GLU A 15 -18.50 -8.35 -9.17
C GLU A 15 -18.75 -6.90 -9.61
N ASP A 16 -19.97 -6.40 -9.43
CA ASP A 16 -20.32 -5.00 -9.71
C ASP A 16 -19.49 -4.02 -8.86
N ARG A 17 -19.30 -4.34 -7.57
CA ARG A 17 -18.43 -3.57 -6.68
C ARG A 17 -16.98 -3.58 -7.16
N ALA A 18 -16.45 -4.75 -7.54
CA ALA A 18 -15.09 -4.87 -8.05
C ALA A 18 -14.91 -4.11 -9.38
N ASP A 19 -15.92 -4.12 -10.27
CA ASP A 19 -15.90 -3.36 -11.52
C ASP A 19 -15.91 -1.86 -11.28
N LEU A 20 -16.79 -1.38 -10.38
CA LEU A 20 -16.85 0.02 -9.99
C LEU A 20 -15.49 0.51 -9.45
N VAL A 21 -14.87 -0.25 -8.54
CA VAL A 21 -13.56 0.10 -7.98
C VAL A 21 -12.47 0.19 -9.06
N LYS A 22 -12.43 -0.74 -10.02
CA LYS A 22 -11.49 -0.68 -11.16
C LYS A 22 -11.68 0.58 -12.00
N ARG A 23 -12.93 0.95 -12.29
CA ARG A 23 -13.24 2.17 -13.06
C ARG A 23 -12.86 3.43 -12.31
N LEU A 24 -13.22 3.52 -11.02
CA LEU A 24 -12.85 4.63 -10.16
C LEU A 24 -11.33 4.78 -10.08
N PHE A 25 -10.59 3.68 -10.00
CA PHE A 25 -9.14 3.68 -10.00
C PHE A 25 -8.55 4.25 -11.30
N ALA A 26 -9.03 3.79 -12.46
CA ALA A 26 -8.60 4.31 -13.75
C ALA A 26 -8.85 5.82 -13.85
N VAL A 27 -10.04 6.28 -13.44
CA VAL A 27 -10.40 7.70 -13.40
C VAL A 27 -9.48 8.47 -12.45
N ALA A 28 -9.21 7.95 -11.25
CA ALA A 28 -8.35 8.59 -10.26
C ALA A 28 -6.91 8.76 -10.76
N ILE A 29 -6.34 7.76 -11.44
CA ILE A 29 -5.02 7.90 -12.07
C ILE A 29 -5.06 8.97 -13.16
N SER A 30 -6.03 8.90 -14.08
CA SER A 30 -6.12 9.85 -15.19
C SER A 30 -6.27 11.30 -14.71
N ILE A 31 -7.17 11.54 -13.76
CA ILE A 31 -7.39 12.88 -13.17
C ILE A 31 -6.16 13.31 -12.37
N GLY A 32 -5.62 12.44 -11.53
CA GLY A 32 -4.46 12.76 -10.69
C GLY A 32 -3.23 13.11 -11.52
N PHE A 33 -2.93 12.31 -12.54
CA PHE A 33 -1.84 12.56 -13.49
C PHE A 33 -2.08 13.86 -14.27
N GLY A 34 -3.28 14.02 -14.84
CA GLY A 34 -3.64 15.24 -15.57
C GLY A 34 -3.48 16.49 -14.73
N ALA A 35 -3.96 16.48 -13.47
CA ALA A 35 -3.82 17.59 -12.54
C ALA A 35 -2.34 17.91 -12.21
N ALA A 36 -1.52 16.87 -12.01
CA ALA A 36 -0.09 17.04 -11.74
C ALA A 36 0.66 17.67 -12.94
N VAL A 37 0.37 17.21 -14.17
CA VAL A 37 1.06 17.67 -15.39
C VAL A 37 0.56 19.05 -15.85
N ILE A 38 -0.75 19.24 -15.96
CA ILE A 38 -1.34 20.49 -16.48
C ILE A 38 -1.02 21.68 -15.57
N SER A 39 -0.86 21.43 -14.27
CA SER A 39 -0.53 22.49 -13.34
C SER A 39 0.95 22.88 -13.35
N ALA A 40 1.84 22.14 -14.02
CA ALA A 40 3.28 22.41 -14.02
C ALA A 40 3.64 23.61 -14.91
N ASP A 41 4.43 24.54 -14.37
CA ASP A 41 4.69 25.83 -15.03
C ASP A 41 5.52 25.67 -16.31
N TRP A 42 6.51 24.76 -16.30
CA TRP A 42 7.28 24.44 -17.51
C TRP A 42 6.42 23.92 -18.68
N VAL A 43 5.31 23.22 -18.40
CA VAL A 43 4.36 22.77 -19.42
C VAL A 43 3.56 23.94 -19.98
N LYS A 44 3.05 24.80 -19.10
CA LYS A 44 2.27 25.99 -19.49
C LYS A 44 3.09 26.98 -20.31
N GLU A 45 4.37 27.12 -19.97
CA GLU A 45 5.29 28.05 -20.60
C GLU A 45 6.05 27.45 -21.80
N GLY A 46 5.88 26.15 -22.08
CA GLY A 46 6.54 25.49 -23.20
C GLY A 46 8.07 25.44 -23.10
N ARG A 47 8.61 25.37 -21.88
CA ARG A 47 10.05 25.35 -21.61
C ARG A 47 10.53 24.01 -21.05
N THR A 48 11.84 23.79 -21.04
CA THR A 48 12.43 22.65 -20.35
C THR A 48 12.30 22.79 -18.82
N PRO A 49 12.09 21.70 -18.08
CA PRO A 49 11.98 21.75 -16.63
C PRO A 49 13.31 22.13 -15.98
N SER A 50 13.23 22.95 -14.93
CA SER A 50 14.35 23.24 -14.02
C SER A 50 14.68 22.02 -13.15
N VAL A 51 15.79 22.08 -12.40
CA VAL A 51 16.19 21.00 -11.47
C VAL A 51 15.13 20.73 -10.40
N ILE A 52 14.45 21.76 -9.90
CA ILE A 52 13.39 21.62 -8.89
C ILE A 52 12.18 20.94 -9.51
N GLU A 53 11.79 21.33 -10.72
CA GLU A 53 10.69 20.69 -11.46
C GLU A 53 11.03 19.27 -11.88
N ALA A 54 12.30 18.96 -12.18
CA ALA A 54 12.74 17.59 -12.46
C ALA A 54 12.60 16.69 -11.22
N LYS A 55 12.92 17.18 -10.02
CA LYS A 55 12.64 16.46 -8.75
C LYS A 55 11.13 16.23 -8.57
N GLN A 56 10.31 17.23 -8.90
CA GLN A 56 8.86 17.11 -8.84
C GLN A 56 8.33 16.05 -9.82
N ILE A 57 8.83 16.02 -11.06
CA ILE A 57 8.51 14.99 -12.05
C ILE A 57 8.88 13.61 -11.52
N ALA A 58 10.05 13.45 -10.90
CA ALA A 58 10.48 12.19 -10.30
C ALA A 58 9.55 11.75 -9.15
N ILE A 59 9.10 12.67 -8.28
CA ILE A 59 8.13 12.38 -7.22
C ILE A 59 6.79 11.92 -7.82
N VAL A 60 6.30 12.59 -8.86
CA VAL A 60 5.08 12.18 -9.58
C VAL A 60 5.28 10.82 -10.26
N ALA A 61 6.43 10.54 -10.85
CA ALA A 61 6.71 9.23 -11.41
C ALA A 61 6.67 8.14 -10.32
N ILE A 62 7.31 8.39 -9.18
CA ILE A 62 7.26 7.52 -8.00
C ILE A 62 5.80 7.31 -7.55
N ALA A 63 4.97 8.37 -7.52
CA ALA A 63 3.53 8.28 -7.25
C ALA A 63 2.83 7.24 -8.11
N ILE A 64 3.09 7.31 -9.42
CA ILE A 64 2.46 6.45 -10.43
C ILE A 64 2.91 5.01 -10.18
N PHE A 65 4.21 4.78 -10.02
CA PHE A 65 4.74 3.44 -9.74
C PHE A 65 4.18 2.87 -8.44
N VAL A 66 4.19 3.64 -7.36
CA VAL A 66 3.58 3.26 -6.08
C VAL A 66 2.14 2.84 -6.29
N THR A 67 1.36 3.66 -6.98
CA THR A 67 -0.06 3.44 -7.22
C THR A 67 -0.31 2.19 -8.09
N VAL A 68 0.35 2.08 -9.24
CA VAL A 68 0.17 0.96 -10.17
C VAL A 68 0.60 -0.37 -9.54
N LEU A 69 1.78 -0.42 -8.92
CA LEU A 69 2.26 -1.60 -8.21
C LEU A 69 1.32 -1.95 -7.05
N SER A 70 0.80 -0.92 -6.38
CA SER A 70 -0.15 -1.10 -5.29
C SER A 70 -1.38 -1.89 -5.70
N TRP A 71 -1.93 -1.49 -6.85
CA TRP A 71 -3.17 -1.98 -7.40
C TRP A 71 -3.06 -3.32 -8.11
N ASP A 72 -1.92 -3.63 -8.73
CA ASP A 72 -1.71 -4.93 -9.36
C ASP A 72 -1.95 -6.09 -8.38
N GLY A 73 -1.30 -6.04 -7.20
CA GLY A 73 -1.52 -7.06 -6.17
C GLY A 73 -2.93 -7.04 -5.57
N TYR A 74 -3.57 -5.87 -5.50
CA TYR A 74 -4.96 -5.75 -5.06
C TYR A 74 -5.92 -6.44 -6.05
N LEU A 75 -5.76 -6.21 -7.35
CA LEU A 75 -6.58 -6.82 -8.40
C LEU A 75 -6.47 -8.35 -8.38
N ALA A 76 -5.27 -8.88 -8.15
CA ALA A 76 -5.08 -10.32 -7.93
C ALA A 76 -5.81 -10.82 -6.67
N SER A 77 -5.77 -10.04 -5.59
CA SER A 77 -6.41 -10.39 -4.31
C SER A 77 -7.93 -10.45 -4.42
N ILE A 78 -8.59 -9.46 -5.02
CA ILE A 78 -10.06 -9.44 -5.13
C ILE A 78 -10.63 -10.50 -6.08
N ARG A 79 -9.83 -11.00 -7.04
CA ARG A 79 -10.22 -12.15 -7.87
C ARG A 79 -10.42 -13.41 -7.04
N THR A 80 -9.60 -13.60 -6.01
CA THR A 80 -9.69 -14.77 -5.12
C THR A 80 -10.51 -14.51 -3.86
N LYS A 81 -10.66 -13.25 -3.44
CA LYS A 81 -11.33 -12.80 -2.21
C LYS A 81 -12.37 -11.73 -2.54
N LYS A 82 -13.47 -12.17 -3.17
CA LYS A 82 -14.57 -11.33 -3.65
C LYS A 82 -15.09 -10.37 -2.56
N LEU A 83 -15.61 -9.21 -2.98
CA LEU A 83 -16.03 -8.09 -2.12
C LEU A 83 -17.50 -8.21 -1.68
N TYR A 84 -17.82 -9.22 -0.88
CA TYR A 84 -19.21 -9.47 -0.45
C TYR A 84 -19.71 -8.46 0.58
N ASP A 85 -18.82 -7.91 1.40
CA ASP A 85 -19.13 -7.04 2.53
C ASP A 85 -18.94 -5.57 2.17
N TRP A 86 -19.74 -4.73 2.82
CA TRP A 86 -19.68 -3.28 2.63
C TRP A 86 -18.39 -2.63 3.19
N PRO A 87 -17.86 -3.03 4.36
CA PRO A 87 -16.66 -2.41 4.93
C PRO A 87 -15.42 -2.54 4.03
N ARG A 88 -15.11 -3.73 3.48
CA ARG A 88 -13.97 -3.89 2.55
C ARG A 88 -14.14 -3.04 1.30
N PHE A 89 -15.35 -3.01 0.73
CA PHE A 89 -15.66 -2.16 -0.42
C PHE A 89 -15.45 -0.66 -0.10
N ALA A 90 -15.88 -0.20 1.08
CA ALA A 90 -15.68 1.19 1.50
C ALA A 90 -14.19 1.54 1.64
N ILE A 91 -13.37 0.64 2.19
CA ILE A 91 -11.90 0.82 2.26
C ILE A 91 -11.30 0.95 0.87
N ASP A 92 -11.74 0.13 -0.09
CA ASP A 92 -11.25 0.18 -1.47
C ASP A 92 -11.57 1.51 -2.14
N VAL A 93 -12.79 2.04 -1.94
CA VAL A 93 -13.19 3.37 -2.42
C VAL A 93 -12.34 4.47 -1.77
N ILE A 94 -12.13 4.42 -0.45
CA ILE A 94 -11.28 5.37 0.27
C ILE A 94 -9.84 5.32 -0.25
N LEU A 95 -9.30 4.11 -0.52
CA LEU A 95 -7.97 3.93 -1.10
C LEU A 95 -7.85 4.61 -2.46
N VAL A 96 -8.83 4.44 -3.36
CA VAL A 96 -8.84 5.12 -4.68
C VAL A 96 -8.71 6.63 -4.51
N PHE A 97 -9.54 7.24 -3.66
CA PHE A 97 -9.49 8.68 -3.43
C PHE A 97 -8.20 9.11 -2.75
N THR A 98 -7.66 8.29 -1.85
CA THR A 98 -6.36 8.56 -1.20
C THR A 98 -5.22 8.57 -2.23
N TYR A 99 -5.24 7.68 -3.24
CA TYR A 99 -4.31 7.75 -4.37
C TYR A 99 -4.50 9.00 -5.22
N LEU A 100 -5.75 9.40 -5.50
CA LEU A 100 -6.01 10.67 -6.19
C LEU A 100 -5.41 11.85 -5.42
N PHE A 101 -5.60 11.90 -4.09
CA PHE A 101 -4.98 12.91 -3.24
C PHE A 101 -3.46 12.87 -3.29
N LEU A 102 -2.85 11.67 -3.26
CA LEU A 102 -1.41 11.49 -3.40
C LEU A 102 -0.89 12.23 -4.65
N PHE A 103 -1.55 12.04 -5.80
CA PHE A 103 -1.17 12.75 -7.03
C PHE A 103 -1.43 14.26 -6.96
N ALA A 104 -2.62 14.66 -6.51
CA ALA A 104 -3.03 16.06 -6.46
C ALA A 104 -2.16 16.90 -5.53
N THR A 105 -1.72 16.33 -4.41
CA THR A 105 -0.85 16.99 -3.44
C THR A 105 0.63 16.72 -3.71
N SER A 106 1.01 16.16 -4.85
CA SER A 106 2.41 15.86 -5.16
C SER A 106 3.31 17.10 -5.08
N LYS A 107 2.79 18.29 -5.41
CA LYS A 107 3.50 19.58 -5.25
C LYS A 107 3.69 19.99 -3.80
N HIS A 108 2.82 19.52 -2.92
CA HIS A 108 2.85 19.76 -1.49
C HIS A 108 3.48 18.56 -0.80
N SER A 109 4.80 18.53 -0.88
CA SER A 109 5.71 17.63 -0.18
C SER A 109 5.25 17.12 1.20
N ASN A 110 4.72 18.02 2.03
CA ASN A 110 4.29 17.75 3.39
C ASN A 110 3.18 16.69 3.49
N PHE A 111 2.37 16.52 2.44
CA PHE A 111 1.28 15.55 2.41
C PHE A 111 1.69 14.18 1.87
N TRP A 112 2.89 14.05 1.28
CA TRP A 112 3.33 12.81 0.65
C TRP A 112 3.43 11.62 1.62
N LEU A 113 4.27 11.76 2.65
CA LEU A 113 4.47 10.72 3.66
C LEU A 113 3.23 10.44 4.52
N PRO A 114 2.44 11.44 4.97
CA PRO A 114 1.19 11.16 5.69
C PRO A 114 0.21 10.36 4.84
N ILE A 115 0.02 10.73 3.57
CA ILE A 115 -0.88 10.01 2.66
C ILE A 115 -0.41 8.57 2.47
N LEU A 116 0.88 8.35 2.24
CA LEU A 116 1.42 7.00 2.09
C LEU A 116 1.29 6.16 3.37
N SER A 117 1.56 6.78 4.52
CA SER A 117 1.35 6.17 5.84
C SER A 117 -0.10 5.75 6.05
N PHE A 118 -1.04 6.60 5.60
CA PHE A 118 -2.47 6.32 5.66
C PHE A 118 -2.88 5.20 4.68
N ILE A 119 -2.32 5.15 3.47
CA ILE A 119 -2.52 4.03 2.53
C ILE A 119 -2.11 2.70 3.18
N PHE A 120 -0.93 2.63 3.79
CA PHE A 120 -0.47 1.41 4.46
C PHE A 120 -1.32 1.05 5.68
N PHE A 121 -1.80 2.04 6.44
CA PHE A 121 -2.77 1.83 7.50
C PHE A 121 -4.06 1.19 6.95
N LEU A 122 -4.62 1.73 5.87
CA LEU A 122 -5.81 1.18 5.22
C LEU A 122 -5.57 -0.26 4.72
N TYR A 123 -4.36 -0.59 4.23
CA TYR A 123 -4.01 -1.97 3.88
C TYR A 123 -4.00 -2.92 5.08
N VAL A 124 -3.52 -2.48 6.25
CA VAL A 124 -3.60 -3.29 7.48
C VAL A 124 -5.07 -3.51 7.87
N VAL A 125 -5.89 -2.47 7.84
CA VAL A 125 -7.34 -2.58 8.12
C VAL A 125 -8.01 -3.52 7.10
N TRP A 126 -7.65 -3.39 5.83
CA TRP A 126 -8.15 -4.27 4.77
C TRP A 126 -7.77 -5.74 5.01
N ASP A 127 -6.53 -6.02 5.42
CA ASP A 127 -6.09 -7.37 5.76
C ASP A 127 -6.89 -7.93 6.95
N ILE A 128 -7.12 -7.15 8.01
CA ILE A 128 -7.93 -7.54 9.18
C ILE A 128 -9.36 -7.92 8.76
N LEU A 129 -10.03 -7.06 7.98
CA LEU A 129 -11.39 -7.32 7.49
C LEU A 129 -11.43 -8.56 6.58
N THR A 130 -10.38 -8.76 5.78
CA THR A 130 -10.28 -9.91 4.88
C THR A 130 -10.07 -11.22 5.65
N ILE A 131 -9.27 -11.22 6.73
CA ILE A 131 -9.11 -12.38 7.61
C ILE A 131 -10.44 -12.68 8.32
N HIS A 132 -11.12 -11.64 8.82
CA HIS A 132 -12.41 -11.79 9.49
C HIS A 132 -13.45 -12.48 8.57
N GLN A 133 -13.47 -12.12 7.29
CA GLN A 133 -14.40 -12.69 6.31
C GLN A 133 -13.97 -14.06 5.77
N PHE A 134 -12.67 -14.34 5.68
CA PHE A 134 -12.13 -15.57 5.11
C PHE A 134 -11.08 -16.24 6.01
N PRO A 135 -11.41 -16.61 7.26
CA PRO A 135 -10.43 -17.14 8.21
C PRO A 135 -9.73 -18.39 7.69
N ASP A 136 -10.47 -19.27 7.01
CA ASP A 136 -9.96 -20.54 6.46
C ASP A 136 -8.87 -20.34 5.40
N LYS A 137 -8.83 -19.19 4.72
CA LYS A 137 -7.78 -18.87 3.74
C LYS A 137 -6.45 -18.48 4.39
N TYR A 138 -6.48 -18.06 5.65
CA TYR A 138 -5.29 -17.62 6.39
C TYR A 138 -4.83 -18.66 7.41
N LEU A 139 -5.75 -19.49 7.92
CA LEU A 139 -5.48 -20.57 8.87
C LEU A 139 -6.27 -21.84 8.49
N PRO A 140 -5.79 -22.60 7.50
CA PRO A 140 -6.48 -23.80 7.00
C PRO A 140 -6.66 -24.91 8.05
N GLN A 141 -5.85 -24.89 9.12
CA GLN A 141 -5.83 -25.95 10.14
C GLN A 141 -6.81 -25.72 11.29
N THR A 142 -7.49 -24.58 11.33
CA THR A 142 -8.40 -24.22 12.42
C THR A 142 -9.85 -24.13 11.93
N ASN A 143 -10.33 -25.21 11.29
CA ASN A 143 -11.75 -25.38 10.98
C ASN A 143 -12.57 -25.16 12.28
N GLY A 144 -13.28 -24.03 12.35
CA GLY A 144 -14.09 -23.66 13.53
C GLY A 144 -13.48 -22.63 14.49
N SER A 145 -12.34 -22.00 14.16
CA SER A 145 -11.87 -20.83 14.91
C SER A 145 -12.79 -19.63 14.71
N THR A 146 -13.00 -18.86 15.78
CA THR A 146 -13.73 -17.59 15.67
C THR A 146 -12.91 -16.58 14.87
N PRO A 147 -13.53 -15.67 14.11
CA PRO A 147 -12.82 -14.64 13.32
C PRO A 147 -11.75 -13.87 14.12
N ASP A 148 -12.04 -13.52 15.38
CA ASP A 148 -11.11 -12.78 16.25
C ASP A 148 -9.84 -13.58 16.59
N LYS A 149 -10.00 -14.88 16.83
CA LYS A 149 -8.87 -15.78 17.04
C LYS A 149 -8.08 -15.93 15.75
N ALA A 150 -8.74 -16.00 14.60
CA ALA A 150 -8.08 -16.11 13.32
C ALA A 150 -7.15 -14.90 13.07
N ILE A 151 -7.64 -13.67 13.30
CA ILE A 151 -6.82 -12.46 13.20
C ILE A 151 -5.57 -12.57 14.07
N THR A 152 -5.77 -12.86 15.36
CA THR A 152 -4.67 -12.92 16.34
C THR A 152 -3.63 -13.99 15.96
N TYR A 153 -4.08 -15.19 15.59
CA TYR A 153 -3.18 -16.27 15.19
C TYR A 153 -2.46 -15.98 13.88
N THR A 154 -3.11 -15.37 12.89
CA THR A 154 -2.45 -15.00 11.63
C THR A 154 -1.30 -14.03 11.88
N TYR A 155 -1.46 -13.02 12.76
CA TYR A 155 -0.38 -12.10 13.07
C TYR A 155 0.73 -12.72 13.93
N ILE A 156 0.38 -13.40 15.03
CA ILE A 156 1.37 -13.98 15.94
C ILE A 156 2.15 -15.11 15.26
N TYR A 157 1.45 -16.08 14.66
CA TYR A 157 2.11 -17.21 14.02
C TYR A 157 2.76 -16.84 12.69
N GLY A 158 2.24 -15.83 11.99
CA GLY A 158 2.90 -15.22 10.85
C GLY A 158 4.24 -14.59 11.24
N ALA A 159 4.31 -13.89 12.38
CA ALA A 159 5.56 -13.32 12.90
C ALA A 159 6.57 -14.37 13.38
N CYS A 160 6.08 -15.52 13.87
CA CYS A 160 6.91 -16.67 14.22
C CYS A 160 7.27 -17.57 13.03
N ASP A 161 6.97 -17.15 11.80
CA ASP A 161 7.26 -17.91 10.57
C ASP A 161 6.68 -19.33 10.54
N ARG A 162 5.59 -19.61 11.29
CA ARG A 162 5.02 -20.96 11.38
C ARG A 162 4.60 -21.49 10.00
N PRO A 163 4.80 -22.79 9.74
CA PRO A 163 4.33 -23.40 8.50
C PRO A 163 2.79 -23.35 8.43
N ASN A 164 2.26 -23.20 7.22
CA ASN A 164 0.82 -23.20 6.91
C ASN A 164 0.02 -21.98 7.42
N VAL A 165 0.68 -20.89 7.81
CA VAL A 165 0.04 -19.60 8.11
C VAL A 165 0.39 -18.59 7.01
N ASP A 166 -0.61 -17.89 6.49
CA ASP A 166 -0.38 -16.86 5.48
C ASP A 166 0.37 -15.66 6.10
N ARG A 167 1.61 -15.41 5.63
CA ARG A 167 2.45 -14.31 6.10
C ARG A 167 2.13 -12.94 5.48
N GLY A 168 1.15 -12.87 4.59
CA GLY A 168 0.71 -11.66 3.92
C GLY A 168 0.37 -10.52 4.90
N PRO A 169 -0.49 -10.74 5.91
CA PRO A 169 -0.88 -9.69 6.85
C PRO A 169 0.27 -9.16 7.69
N ILE A 170 1.15 -10.04 8.19
CA ILE A 170 2.32 -9.61 8.96
C ILE A 170 3.31 -8.84 8.06
N SER A 171 3.46 -9.23 6.78
CA SER A 171 4.23 -8.46 5.81
C SER A 171 3.68 -7.03 5.66
N THR A 172 2.38 -6.88 5.41
CA THR A 172 1.73 -5.56 5.33
C THR A 172 1.99 -4.73 6.58
N LEU A 173 1.81 -5.32 7.77
CA LEU A 173 2.02 -4.63 9.05
C LEU A 173 3.47 -4.19 9.24
N SER A 174 4.44 -5.05 8.97
CA SER A 174 5.87 -4.72 9.09
C SER A 174 6.25 -3.55 8.18
N TRP A 175 5.80 -3.56 6.92
CA TRP A 175 6.10 -2.49 5.98
C TRP A 175 5.32 -1.20 6.30
N ALA A 176 4.12 -1.29 6.87
CA ALA A 176 3.41 -0.12 7.40
C ALA A 176 4.20 0.55 8.53
N ILE A 177 4.71 -0.25 9.48
CA ILE A 177 5.57 0.22 10.57
C ILE A 177 6.83 0.90 10.00
N TYR A 178 7.47 0.32 8.99
CA TYR A 178 8.62 0.94 8.31
C TYR A 178 8.27 2.32 7.72
N ILE A 179 7.16 2.43 6.98
CA ILE A 179 6.75 3.71 6.40
C ILE A 179 6.48 4.76 7.49
N TRP A 180 5.89 4.35 8.62
CA TRP A 180 5.72 5.25 9.77
C TRP A 180 7.07 5.67 10.37
N PHE A 181 8.05 4.77 10.48
CA PHE A 181 9.41 5.14 10.89
C PHE A 181 10.07 6.12 9.92
N VAL A 182 9.93 5.92 8.61
CA VAL A 182 10.41 6.88 7.60
C VAL A 182 9.75 8.24 7.83
N ALA A 183 8.43 8.28 8.08
CA ALA A 183 7.73 9.52 8.36
C ALA A 183 8.25 10.22 9.64
N LEU A 184 8.60 9.45 10.69
CA LEU A 184 9.19 9.97 11.91
C LEU A 184 10.62 10.49 11.71
N ILE A 185 11.47 9.77 10.98
CA ILE A 185 12.89 10.12 10.74
C ILE A 185 13.00 11.40 9.92
N PHE A 186 12.23 11.50 8.84
CA PHE A 186 12.30 12.65 7.93
C PHE A 186 11.44 13.83 8.40
N GLY A 187 10.55 13.59 9.37
CA GLY A 187 9.67 14.57 9.98
C GLY A 187 8.56 15.05 9.02
N PHE A 188 7.39 15.30 9.58
CA PHE A 188 6.48 16.32 9.05
C PHE A 188 6.97 17.65 9.68
N PRO A 189 7.31 18.77 8.99
CA PRO A 189 7.16 19.20 7.60
C PRO A 189 8.40 19.99 7.08
N SER A 190 9.61 19.41 7.08
CA SER A 190 10.80 20.13 6.58
C SER A 190 11.03 19.86 5.09
N ASN A 191 10.89 20.90 4.26
CA ASN A 191 10.90 20.82 2.79
C ASN A 191 12.19 20.22 2.19
N ASP A 192 13.31 20.29 2.92
CA ASP A 192 14.63 20.01 2.33
C ASP A 192 14.89 18.52 2.07
N ASN A 193 14.13 17.61 2.69
CA ASN A 193 14.38 16.17 2.61
C ASN A 193 13.25 15.36 1.96
N VAL A 194 12.32 16.03 1.30
CA VAL A 194 11.10 15.41 0.74
C VAL A 194 11.45 14.41 -0.35
N PHE A 195 12.37 14.77 -1.24
CA PHE A 195 12.81 13.87 -2.30
C PHE A 195 13.44 12.60 -1.73
N LEU A 196 14.26 12.76 -0.68
CA LEU A 196 14.92 11.64 -0.01
C LEU A 196 13.90 10.74 0.72
N SER A 197 12.92 11.34 1.40
CA SER A 197 11.85 10.56 2.04
C SER A 197 10.99 9.81 1.03
N CYS A 198 10.74 10.39 -0.16
CA CYS A 198 10.10 9.70 -1.27
C CYS A 198 10.92 8.50 -1.76
N ILE A 199 12.25 8.63 -1.86
CA ILE A 199 13.13 7.51 -2.24
C ILE A 199 13.05 6.38 -1.20
N PHE A 200 13.16 6.69 0.09
CA PHE A 200 13.10 5.67 1.16
C PHE A 200 11.72 5.00 1.25
N ALA A 201 10.66 5.77 1.07
CA ALA A 201 9.30 5.27 0.97
C ALA A 201 9.12 4.34 -0.25
N PHE A 202 9.65 4.74 -1.40
CA PHE A 202 9.60 3.95 -2.63
C PHE A 202 10.41 2.65 -2.49
N ALA A 203 11.61 2.71 -1.92
CA ALA A 203 12.41 1.53 -1.61
C ALA A 203 11.64 0.55 -0.71
N GLY A 204 11.01 1.04 0.36
CA GLY A 204 10.16 0.22 1.22
C GLY A 204 9.00 -0.43 0.47
N LEU A 205 8.39 0.28 -0.49
CA LEU A 205 7.33 -0.28 -1.33
C LEU A 205 7.86 -1.36 -2.29
N ILE A 206 9.05 -1.19 -2.88
CA ILE A 206 9.70 -2.22 -3.70
C ILE A 206 9.91 -3.48 -2.86
N PHE A 207 10.48 -3.35 -1.66
CA PHE A 207 10.71 -4.51 -0.80
C PHE A 207 9.41 -5.13 -0.27
N TYR A 208 8.38 -4.33 0.01
CA TYR A 208 7.04 -4.82 0.30
C TYR A 208 6.48 -5.66 -0.85
N ARG A 209 6.63 -5.20 -2.09
CA ARG A 209 6.17 -5.92 -3.29
C ARG A 209 6.98 -7.19 -3.51
N TRP A 210 8.29 -7.13 -3.31
CA TRP A 210 9.19 -8.28 -3.40
C TRP A 210 8.84 -9.35 -2.36
N ASP A 211 8.51 -8.95 -1.13
CA ASP A 211 8.04 -9.87 -0.06
C ASP A 211 6.71 -10.54 -0.44
N LYS A 212 5.77 -9.77 -1.00
CA LYS A 212 4.48 -10.28 -1.48
C LYS A 212 4.63 -11.18 -2.72
N SER A 213 5.57 -10.90 -3.62
CA SER A 213 5.82 -11.75 -4.80
C SER A 213 6.52 -13.05 -4.41
N HIS A 214 7.48 -13.00 -3.49
CA HIS A 214 8.13 -14.20 -2.93
C HIS A 214 7.11 -15.15 -2.30
N LYS A 215 6.02 -14.63 -1.72
CA LYS A 215 4.91 -15.45 -1.25
C LYS A 215 4.24 -16.23 -2.39
N ALA A 216 4.03 -15.61 -3.54
CA ALA A 216 3.40 -16.27 -4.69
C ALA A 216 4.26 -17.44 -5.22
N GLU A 217 5.59 -17.31 -5.15
CA GLU A 217 6.52 -18.35 -5.64
C GLU A 217 6.79 -19.45 -4.61
N THR A 218 7.02 -19.08 -3.35
CA THR A 218 7.51 -20.02 -2.31
C THR A 218 6.40 -20.52 -1.38
N ASN A 219 5.17 -20.02 -1.53
CA ASN A 219 4.06 -20.20 -0.59
C ASN A 219 4.35 -19.75 0.87
N ARG A 220 5.49 -19.09 1.13
CA ARG A 220 5.93 -18.73 2.48
C ARG A 220 6.31 -17.26 2.64
N GLY A 221 6.67 -16.55 1.56
CA GLY A 221 7.12 -15.15 1.63
C GLY A 221 8.50 -15.03 2.28
N LEU A 222 8.99 -13.80 2.50
CA LEU A 222 10.28 -13.63 3.17
C LEU A 222 10.20 -14.10 4.64
N PRO A 223 11.26 -14.72 5.18
CA PRO A 223 11.37 -14.97 6.61
C PRO A 223 11.32 -13.67 7.41
N SER A 224 10.69 -13.70 8.57
CA SER A 224 10.48 -12.52 9.42
C SER A 224 11.80 -11.86 9.84
N PHE A 225 12.86 -12.65 10.09
CA PHE A 225 14.19 -12.11 10.42
C PHE A 225 14.82 -11.32 9.26
N VAL A 226 14.64 -11.76 8.00
CA VAL A 226 15.12 -11.04 6.82
C VAL A 226 14.38 -9.71 6.68
N ARG A 227 13.05 -9.74 6.85
CA ARG A 227 12.22 -8.53 6.78
C ARG A 227 12.62 -7.50 7.84
N VAL A 228 12.77 -7.93 9.10
CA VAL A 228 13.21 -7.06 10.19
C VAL A 228 14.61 -6.50 9.91
N GLY A 229 15.54 -7.34 9.43
CA GLY A 229 16.88 -6.90 9.01
C GLY A 229 16.84 -5.80 7.95
N LEU A 230 16.03 -5.97 6.90
CA LEU A 230 15.86 -4.94 5.85
C LEU A 230 15.27 -3.64 6.39
N ILE A 231 14.23 -3.73 7.23
CA ILE A 231 13.60 -2.56 7.84
C ILE A 231 14.61 -1.79 8.69
N VAL A 232 15.39 -2.48 9.53
CA VAL A 232 16.42 -1.86 10.38
C VAL A 232 17.50 -1.20 9.52
N VAL A 233 18.04 -1.90 8.52
CA VAL A 233 19.08 -1.36 7.63
C VAL A 233 18.59 -0.11 6.91
N LEU A 234 17.41 -0.15 6.29
CA LEU A 234 16.84 0.99 5.56
C LEU A 234 16.57 2.18 6.49
N SER A 235 16.04 1.92 7.69
CA SER A 235 15.75 2.96 8.68
C SER A 235 17.03 3.62 9.19
N CYS A 236 18.05 2.82 9.51
CA CYS A 236 19.37 3.32 9.91
C CYS A 236 20.05 4.13 8.81
N CYS A 237 20.01 3.66 7.56
CA CYS A 237 20.54 4.42 6.41
C CYS A 237 19.81 5.77 6.25
N GLY A 238 18.48 5.77 6.32
CA GLY A 238 17.67 6.98 6.24
C GLY A 238 18.02 7.98 7.35
N ALA A 239 18.13 7.51 8.59
CA ALA A 239 18.50 8.33 9.74
C ALA A 239 19.92 8.90 9.61
N LEU A 240 20.90 8.11 9.16
CA LEU A 240 22.27 8.56 8.96
C LEU A 240 22.38 9.63 7.86
N ILE A 241 21.71 9.42 6.72
CA ILE A 241 21.70 10.40 5.63
C ILE A 241 21.00 11.68 6.10
N ARG A 242 19.87 11.56 6.81
CA ARG A 242 19.18 12.71 7.37
C ARG A 242 20.07 13.50 8.32
N PHE A 243 20.76 12.82 9.24
CA PHE A 243 21.71 13.43 10.18
C PHE A 243 22.83 14.16 9.45
N TRP A 244 23.45 13.52 8.45
CA TRP A 244 24.53 14.14 7.69
C TRP A 244 24.06 15.35 6.87
N SER A 245 22.86 15.26 6.28
CA SER A 245 22.26 16.38 5.53
C SER A 245 21.95 17.59 6.42
N SER A 246 21.56 17.39 7.68
CA SER A 246 21.36 18.51 8.63
C SER A 246 22.66 19.15 9.10
N SER A 247 23.77 18.42 9.10
CA SER A 247 25.05 18.93 9.60
C SER A 247 25.82 19.78 8.57
N LEU A 248 25.33 19.82 7.32
CA LEU A 248 25.94 20.59 6.22
C LEU A 248 25.24 21.93 5.94
N ILE A 249 24.19 22.26 6.70
CA ILE A 249 23.44 23.52 6.64
C ILE A 249 23.79 24.32 7.89
#